data_AF-A0A067LS21-F1
#
_entry.id   AF-A0A067LS21-F1
#
_cell.length_a   1.000
_cell.length_b   1.000
_cell.length_c   1.000
_cell.angle_alpha   90.00
_cell.angle_beta   90.00
_cell.angle_gamma   90.00
#
_symmetry.space_group_name_H-M   'P 1'
#
loop_
_entity.id
_entity.type
_entity.pdbx_description
1 polymer ?
#
loop_
_entity_poly.entity_id
_entity_poly.type
_entity_poly.pdbx_seq_one_letter_code
_entity_poly.pdbx_strand_id
1 'polypeptide(L)'
;QCPECHPDRLRCVACLISAHQHQPFHRLEQWQNGRFVPTSLADLGALYYIGHDGEPCPSLKGLPSAHKIQVAHVNGFHHLKVHYCVCVGAPAPSTQLLRARLFPGTLHSPKTAYMLEVLNYFRTLNLASCLTARNFLNTLARLTQPESPQDVQIRYDNFHIVVRFWRELCLHLQSGFALGIQAKLPAPYNKSMAVLCLPCPNPGINFPVKANLDPERPHLDTLFTCADANYRNVQTRKGLSDPLDFHLHPGAMFLREEEKYQEYLAEAVEETEASTCSGFKAGGVFKASKFKNVAVSGVFSCMCTHHGSFRPDATVDLQKGEKFINCDYAVAGSLQFAGSTPRVVHSYDVNCQYCRKMAARFAKRFPNVDLSVLKSLIPKWHASAHHEDCQYEFSFYYTPSVGSTDGEAPERNWAILNPLAPSAREMNTAHRHEVLDDHMNDINHQNMLSAGEMQVFLYISAF
;
A
#
# COMPACT_ATOMS: atom_id res chain seq x y z
N GLN A 1 14.24 -40.40 -0.70
CA GLN A 1 12.90 -40.33 -0.10
C GLN A 1 12.36 -38.91 -0.21
N CYS A 2 11.07 -38.72 0.09
CA CYS A 2 10.47 -37.39 0.24
C CYS A 2 9.79 -37.32 1.61
N PRO A 3 10.36 -36.59 2.58
CA PRO A 3 9.79 -36.42 3.92
C PRO A 3 8.39 -35.80 3.93
N GLU A 4 8.08 -34.95 2.95
CA GLU A 4 6.78 -34.25 2.84
C GLU A 4 5.65 -35.17 2.35
N CYS A 5 5.95 -36.16 1.50
CA CYS A 5 4.97 -37.13 1.04
C CYS A 5 4.81 -38.30 2.01
N HIS A 6 5.92 -39.02 2.23
CA HIS A 6 5.97 -40.27 3.00
C HIS A 6 7.39 -40.44 3.56
N PRO A 7 7.64 -40.02 4.81
CA PRO A 7 8.99 -39.98 5.37
C PRO A 7 9.68 -41.34 5.41
N ASP A 8 8.92 -42.43 5.59
CA ASP A 8 9.49 -43.78 5.71
C ASP A 8 9.60 -44.54 4.38
N ARG A 9 9.15 -43.94 3.26
CA ARG A 9 9.08 -44.64 1.96
C ARG A 9 10.29 -44.34 1.09
N LEU A 10 11.20 -45.31 1.02
CA LEU A 10 12.28 -45.33 0.04
C LEU A 10 11.75 -45.62 -1.37
N ARG A 11 12.26 -44.88 -2.37
CA ARG A 11 11.95 -45.06 -3.79
C ARG A 11 13.24 -44.98 -4.59
N CYS A 12 13.33 -45.71 -5.71
CA CYS A 12 14.38 -45.46 -6.69
C CYS A 12 14.20 -44.07 -7.33
N VAL A 13 15.25 -43.55 -7.97
CA VAL A 13 15.24 -42.21 -8.59
C VAL A 13 14.09 -42.06 -9.59
N ALA A 14 13.90 -43.04 -10.49
CA ALA A 14 12.83 -43.00 -11.50
C ALA A 14 11.42 -42.91 -10.87
N CYS A 15 11.13 -43.76 -9.87
CA CYS A 15 9.86 -43.73 -9.15
C CYS A 15 9.67 -42.44 -8.33
N LEU A 16 10.76 -41.83 -7.87
CA LEU A 16 10.71 -40.56 -7.14
C LEU A 16 10.41 -39.41 -8.10
N ILE A 17 11.07 -39.34 -9.26
CA ILE A 17 10.81 -38.33 -10.30
C ILE A 17 9.37 -38.43 -10.79
N SER A 18 8.91 -39.63 -11.16
CA SER A 18 7.54 -39.85 -11.63
C SER A 18 6.49 -39.44 -10.59
N ALA A 19 6.72 -39.76 -9.31
CA ALA A 19 5.80 -39.37 -8.23
C ALA A 19 5.73 -37.86 -7.96
N HIS A 20 6.73 -37.08 -8.40
CA HIS A 20 6.83 -35.64 -8.14
C HIS A 20 6.80 -34.80 -9.42
N GLN A 21 6.41 -35.37 -10.57
CA GLN A 21 6.32 -34.64 -11.84
C GLN A 21 5.44 -33.38 -11.72
N HIS A 22 4.39 -33.45 -10.90
CA HIS A 22 3.48 -32.33 -10.63
C HIS A 22 3.67 -31.70 -9.24
N GLN A 23 4.71 -32.10 -8.49
CA GLN A 23 5.05 -31.59 -7.17
C GLN A 23 6.54 -31.22 -7.09
N PRO A 24 7.01 -30.27 -7.94
CA PRO A 24 8.43 -30.03 -8.15
C PRO A 24 9.13 -29.33 -6.97
N PHE A 25 8.38 -28.86 -5.97
CA PHE A 25 8.88 -28.08 -4.84
C PHE A 25 8.91 -28.84 -3.51
N HIS A 26 8.65 -30.15 -3.54
CA HIS A 26 8.90 -31.00 -2.39
C HIS A 26 10.40 -31.21 -2.18
N ARG A 27 10.83 -31.21 -0.93
CA ARG A 27 12.20 -31.49 -0.54
C ARG A 27 12.46 -32.99 -0.54
N LEU A 28 13.60 -33.34 -1.10
CA LEU A 28 14.03 -34.71 -1.23
C LEU A 28 15.31 -34.93 -0.44
N GLU A 29 15.49 -36.18 -0.05
CA GLU A 29 16.72 -36.64 0.58
C GLU A 29 17.21 -37.89 -0.11
N GLN A 30 18.53 -37.97 -0.29
CA GLN A 30 19.20 -39.15 -0.82
C GLN A 30 20.01 -39.82 0.28
N TRP A 31 19.95 -41.15 0.35
CA TRP A 31 20.82 -41.91 1.23
C TRP A 31 22.24 -41.93 0.65
N GLN A 32 23.19 -41.34 1.37
CA GLN A 32 24.60 -41.31 1.00
C GLN A 32 25.46 -41.47 2.26
N ASN A 33 26.49 -42.33 2.20
CA ASN A 33 27.46 -42.50 3.28
C ASN A 33 26.84 -42.73 4.68
N GLY A 34 25.79 -43.55 4.75
CA GLY A 34 25.14 -43.93 6.01
C GLY A 34 24.19 -42.88 6.60
N ARG A 35 23.87 -41.80 5.87
CA ARG A 35 22.87 -40.80 6.30
C ARG A 35 22.05 -40.29 5.12
N PHE A 36 20.92 -39.66 5.43
CA PHE A 36 20.19 -38.87 4.45
C PHE A 36 20.83 -37.49 4.29
N VAL A 37 21.04 -37.07 3.05
CA VAL A 37 21.51 -35.73 2.69
C VAL A 37 20.47 -35.06 1.79
N PRO A 38 20.25 -33.73 1.92
CA PRO A 38 19.35 -33.00 1.04
C PRO A 38 19.72 -33.17 -0.43
N THR A 39 18.71 -33.36 -1.29
CA THR A 39 18.85 -33.38 -2.75
C THR A 39 17.66 -32.69 -3.41
N SER A 40 17.75 -32.40 -4.70
CA SER A 40 16.65 -31.80 -5.46
C SER A 40 16.24 -32.68 -6.64
N LEU A 41 15.01 -32.53 -7.11
CA LEU A 41 14.55 -33.18 -8.33
C LEU A 41 15.47 -32.86 -9.52
N ALA A 42 15.94 -31.62 -9.63
CA ALA A 42 16.88 -31.22 -10.67
C ALA A 42 18.23 -31.95 -10.58
N ASP A 43 18.77 -32.16 -9.37
CA ASP A 43 20.03 -32.89 -9.17
C ASP A 43 19.87 -34.38 -9.49
N LEU A 44 18.69 -34.93 -9.25
CA LEU A 44 18.32 -36.30 -9.65
C LEU A 44 18.03 -36.44 -11.15
N GLY A 45 18.04 -35.34 -11.92
CA GLY A 45 17.85 -35.34 -13.37
C GLY A 45 16.42 -35.11 -13.84
N ALA A 46 15.49 -34.75 -12.95
CA ALA A 46 14.13 -34.40 -13.33
C ALA A 46 14.10 -33.15 -14.23
N LEU A 47 13.18 -33.16 -15.18
CA LEU A 47 12.89 -32.06 -16.08
C LEU A 47 11.49 -31.52 -15.79
N TYR A 48 11.37 -30.20 -15.81
CA TYR A 48 10.10 -29.50 -15.62
C TYR A 48 9.65 -28.91 -16.96
N TYR A 49 8.65 -29.53 -17.58
CA TYR A 49 8.11 -29.07 -18.85
C TYR A 49 7.01 -28.04 -18.60
N ILE A 50 7.14 -26.86 -19.23
CA ILE A 50 6.11 -25.82 -19.18
C ILE A 50 5.15 -25.99 -20.35
N GLY A 51 3.86 -26.00 -20.02
CA GLY A 51 2.78 -26.29 -20.96
C GLY A 51 2.61 -27.80 -21.16
N HIS A 52 1.72 -28.17 -22.09
CA HIS A 52 1.45 -29.56 -22.45
C HIS A 52 1.18 -30.48 -21.24
N ASP A 53 0.48 -29.97 -20.23
CA ASP A 53 0.16 -30.68 -18.98
C ASP A 53 1.37 -31.30 -18.25
N GLY A 54 2.56 -30.73 -18.46
CA GLY A 54 3.80 -31.20 -17.84
C GLY A 54 4.53 -32.28 -18.64
N GLU A 55 4.11 -32.53 -19.88
CA GLU A 55 4.76 -33.43 -20.83
C GLU A 55 5.76 -32.71 -21.75
N PRO A 56 6.72 -33.44 -22.36
CA PRO A 56 7.62 -32.87 -23.36
C PRO A 56 6.85 -32.22 -24.51
N CYS A 57 7.28 -31.02 -24.90
CA CYS A 57 6.68 -30.33 -26.05
C CYS A 57 6.82 -31.20 -27.31
N PRO A 58 5.75 -31.43 -28.10
CA PRO A 58 5.82 -32.26 -29.30
C PRO A 58 6.67 -31.64 -30.41
N SER A 59 6.88 -30.32 -30.37
CA SER A 59 7.74 -29.59 -31.31
C SER A 59 9.21 -29.56 -30.88
N LEU A 60 9.55 -30.20 -29.76
CA LEU A 60 10.90 -30.26 -29.23
C LEU A 60 11.75 -31.20 -30.11
N LYS A 61 12.64 -30.65 -30.94
CA LYS A 61 13.54 -31.44 -31.79
C LYS A 61 14.87 -31.70 -31.04
N GLY A 62 15.14 -32.96 -30.69
CA GLY A 62 16.36 -33.39 -29.99
C GLY A 62 16.28 -33.25 -28.47
N LEU A 63 17.39 -33.52 -27.76
CA LEU A 63 17.57 -33.22 -26.34
C LEU A 63 17.97 -31.75 -26.19
N PRO A 64 17.08 -30.82 -25.83
CA PRO A 64 17.44 -29.41 -25.69
C PRO A 64 18.21 -29.21 -24.38
N SER A 65 18.92 -28.08 -24.26
CA SER A 65 19.48 -27.69 -22.97
C SER A 65 18.35 -27.23 -22.05
N ALA A 66 18.05 -28.00 -21.01
CA ALA A 66 17.16 -27.56 -19.96
C ALA A 66 17.74 -26.31 -19.27
N HIS A 67 16.92 -25.29 -19.07
CA HIS A 67 17.36 -24.07 -18.42
C HIS A 67 17.29 -24.26 -16.91
N LYS A 68 18.44 -24.19 -16.22
CA LYS A 68 18.46 -24.19 -14.75
C LYS A 68 18.00 -22.83 -14.24
N ILE A 69 16.91 -22.82 -13.49
CA ILE A 69 16.38 -21.62 -12.83
C ILE A 69 16.27 -21.85 -11.32
N GLN A 70 16.44 -20.80 -10.54
CA GLN A 70 16.14 -20.79 -9.12
C GLN A 70 14.70 -20.31 -8.91
N VAL A 71 13.91 -21.04 -8.13
CA VAL A 71 12.52 -20.69 -7.83
C VAL A 71 12.34 -20.47 -6.33
N ALA A 72 11.76 -19.34 -5.94
CA ALA A 72 11.30 -19.13 -4.58
C ALA A 72 9.92 -19.77 -4.37
N HIS A 73 9.83 -20.64 -3.36
CA HIS A 73 8.62 -21.28 -2.83
C HIS A 73 8.44 -20.90 -1.35
N VAL A 74 7.23 -21.07 -0.80
CA VAL A 74 6.95 -20.74 0.62
C VAL A 74 7.76 -21.58 1.59
N ASN A 75 8.21 -22.75 1.15
CA ASN A 75 9.13 -23.63 1.85
C ASN A 75 10.60 -23.39 1.44
N GLY A 76 11.01 -22.22 0.92
CA GLY A 76 12.40 -21.92 0.57
C GLY A 76 12.71 -21.91 -0.94
N PHE A 77 13.99 -21.93 -1.30
CA PHE A 77 14.47 -21.83 -2.67
C PHE A 77 14.75 -23.21 -3.27
N HIS A 78 14.30 -23.40 -4.50
CA HIS A 78 14.45 -24.62 -5.28
C HIS A 78 15.21 -24.36 -6.57
N HIS A 79 15.77 -25.41 -7.15
CA HIS A 79 16.33 -25.36 -8.50
C HIS A 79 15.53 -26.27 -9.42
N LEU A 80 15.10 -25.75 -10.55
CA LEU A 80 14.39 -26.51 -11.59
C LEU A 80 15.21 -26.52 -12.88
N LYS A 81 15.12 -27.61 -13.64
CA LYS A 81 15.61 -27.73 -15.02
C LYS A 81 14.40 -27.61 -15.96
N VAL A 82 14.19 -26.43 -16.52
CA VAL A 82 12.96 -26.08 -17.24
C VAL A 82 13.11 -26.25 -18.74
N HIS A 83 12.08 -26.84 -19.36
CA HIS A 83 11.86 -26.81 -20.80
C HIS A 83 10.63 -25.98 -21.15
N TYR A 84 10.83 -25.00 -22.02
CA TYR A 84 9.76 -24.16 -22.55
C TYR A 84 9.07 -24.84 -23.74
N CYS A 85 7.80 -24.53 -23.94
CA CYS A 85 7.08 -24.82 -25.16
C CYS A 85 7.73 -24.06 -26.33
N VAL A 86 7.99 -24.79 -27.42
CA VAL A 86 8.57 -24.27 -28.67
C VAL A 86 7.65 -24.48 -29.88
N CYS A 87 6.37 -24.80 -29.64
CA CYS A 87 5.37 -24.86 -30.69
C CYS A 87 5.27 -23.52 -31.43
N VAL A 88 4.84 -23.56 -32.69
CA VAL A 88 4.55 -22.35 -33.46
C VAL A 88 3.51 -21.51 -32.70
N GLY A 89 3.83 -20.24 -32.46
CA GLY A 89 2.98 -19.32 -31.69
C GLY A 89 3.13 -19.43 -30.17
N ALA A 90 4.06 -20.24 -29.65
CA ALA A 90 4.35 -20.26 -28.22
C ALA A 90 4.80 -18.86 -27.75
N PRO A 91 4.27 -18.36 -26.61
CA PRO A 91 4.64 -17.04 -26.13
C PRO A 91 6.07 -17.04 -25.57
N ALA A 92 6.60 -15.87 -25.24
CA ALA A 92 7.94 -15.73 -24.66
C ALA A 92 8.08 -16.53 -23.34
N PRO A 93 9.30 -16.99 -22.98
CA PRO A 93 9.56 -17.75 -21.76
C PRO A 93 8.97 -17.14 -20.48
N SER A 94 9.01 -15.81 -20.35
CA SER A 94 8.44 -15.08 -19.21
C SER A 94 6.91 -15.25 -19.10
N THR A 95 6.18 -15.16 -20.21
CA THR A 95 4.74 -15.42 -20.26
C THR A 95 4.43 -16.89 -19.98
N GLN A 96 5.25 -17.82 -20.46
CA GLN A 96 5.08 -19.24 -20.18
C GLN A 96 5.24 -19.53 -18.68
N LEU A 97 6.24 -18.94 -18.01
CA LEU A 97 6.40 -19.02 -16.55
C LEU A 97 5.19 -18.46 -15.81
N LEU A 98 4.69 -17.27 -16.21
CA LEU A 98 3.50 -16.68 -15.59
C LEU A 98 2.27 -17.60 -15.69
N ARG A 99 2.06 -18.23 -16.86
CA ARG A 99 1.01 -19.24 -17.05
C ARG A 99 1.20 -20.47 -16.14
N ALA A 100 2.44 -20.81 -15.82
CA ALA A 100 2.79 -21.84 -14.83
C ALA A 100 2.80 -21.32 -13.37
N ARG A 101 2.21 -20.14 -13.10
CA ARG A 101 2.16 -19.47 -11.78
C ARG A 101 3.54 -19.16 -11.20
N LEU A 102 4.53 -18.97 -12.07
CA LEU A 102 5.89 -18.54 -11.74
C LEU A 102 6.10 -17.13 -12.28
N PHE A 103 6.18 -16.15 -11.38
CA PHE A 103 6.54 -14.79 -11.75
C PHE A 103 8.03 -14.73 -12.11
N PRO A 104 8.39 -14.39 -13.35
CA PRO A 104 9.77 -14.40 -13.79
C PRO A 104 10.53 -13.21 -13.17
N GLY A 105 11.74 -13.45 -12.70
CA GLY A 105 12.60 -12.39 -12.16
C GLY A 105 13.09 -11.42 -13.23
N THR A 106 13.19 -11.87 -14.49
CA THR A 106 13.51 -11.02 -15.65
C THR A 106 12.63 -11.41 -16.84
N LEU A 107 12.34 -10.46 -17.72
CA LEU A 107 11.49 -10.73 -18.89
C LEU A 107 12.21 -11.54 -19.98
N HIS A 108 13.53 -11.35 -20.10
CA HIS A 108 14.37 -12.04 -21.06
C HIS A 108 15.27 -13.06 -20.35
N SER A 109 15.26 -14.31 -20.83
CA SER A 109 16.07 -15.42 -20.31
C SER A 109 16.06 -15.53 -18.76
N PRO A 110 14.88 -15.72 -18.14
CA PRO A 110 14.74 -15.75 -16.69
C PRO A 110 15.58 -16.87 -16.07
N LYS A 111 16.43 -16.49 -15.11
CA LYS A 111 17.22 -17.42 -14.28
C LYS A 111 16.65 -17.55 -12.86
N THR A 112 15.72 -16.68 -12.51
CA THR A 112 15.00 -16.66 -11.24
C THR A 112 13.51 -16.59 -11.53
N ALA A 113 12.71 -17.22 -10.68
CA ALA A 113 11.26 -17.04 -10.66
C ALA A 113 10.74 -17.13 -9.22
N TYR A 114 9.55 -16.58 -9.01
CA TYR A 114 8.91 -16.55 -7.71
C TYR A 114 7.50 -17.10 -7.89
N MET A 115 7.10 -18.08 -7.08
CA MET A 115 5.70 -18.51 -7.14
C MET A 115 4.78 -17.35 -6.77
N LEU A 116 3.64 -17.24 -7.45
CA LEU A 116 2.63 -16.23 -7.12
C LEU A 116 2.22 -16.31 -5.64
N GLU A 117 2.19 -17.53 -5.09
CA GLU A 117 1.90 -17.77 -3.68
C GLU A 117 2.94 -17.14 -2.74
N VAL A 118 4.24 -17.20 -3.09
CA VAL A 118 5.31 -16.55 -2.30
C VAL A 118 5.16 -15.03 -2.31
N LEU A 119 4.80 -14.46 -3.47
CA LEU A 119 4.59 -13.02 -3.60
C LEU A 119 3.37 -12.57 -2.81
N ASN A 120 2.28 -13.34 -2.87
CA ASN A 120 1.09 -13.10 -2.07
C ASN A 120 1.40 -13.21 -0.57
N TYR A 121 2.08 -14.28 -0.16
CA TYR A 121 2.44 -14.52 1.23
C TYR A 121 3.35 -13.42 1.79
N PHE A 122 4.34 -12.98 1.01
CA PHE A 122 5.17 -11.84 1.38
C PHE A 122 4.34 -10.56 1.53
N ARG A 123 3.51 -10.20 0.55
CA ARG A 123 2.70 -8.97 0.60
C ARG A 123 1.76 -8.98 1.81
N THR A 124 1.10 -10.10 2.09
CA THR A 124 0.26 -10.26 3.29
C THR A 124 1.06 -10.06 4.58
N LEU A 125 2.22 -10.69 4.72
CA LEU A 125 3.07 -10.48 5.90
C LEU A 125 3.60 -9.05 6.00
N ASN A 126 3.90 -8.41 4.87
CA ASN A 126 4.33 -7.02 4.83
C ASN A 126 3.22 -6.07 5.32
N LEU A 127 1.99 -6.23 4.84
CA LEU A 127 0.85 -5.41 5.26
C LEU A 127 0.48 -5.67 6.73
N ALA A 128 0.40 -6.94 7.14
CA ALA A 128 -0.03 -7.31 8.49
C ALA A 128 1.00 -7.05 9.60
N SER A 129 2.30 -7.04 9.28
CA SER A 129 3.37 -7.01 10.30
C SER A 129 4.55 -6.12 9.98
N CYS A 130 4.50 -5.37 8.86
CA CYS A 130 5.62 -4.58 8.36
C CYS A 130 6.91 -5.40 8.12
N LEU A 131 6.77 -6.72 7.86
CA LEU A 131 7.91 -7.60 7.59
C LEU A 131 8.70 -7.10 6.38
N THR A 132 10.00 -6.90 6.56
CA THR A 132 10.88 -6.41 5.49
C THR A 132 11.18 -7.53 4.48
N ALA A 133 11.36 -7.17 3.21
CA ALA A 133 11.78 -8.11 2.16
C ALA A 133 13.07 -8.85 2.52
N ARG A 134 14.01 -8.17 3.19
CA ARG A 134 15.26 -8.78 3.66
C ARG A 134 15.00 -9.89 4.66
N ASN A 135 14.19 -9.63 5.69
CA ASN A 135 13.89 -10.63 6.70
C ASN A 135 13.11 -11.81 6.11
N PHE A 136 12.16 -11.53 5.21
CA PHE A 136 11.42 -12.59 4.51
C PHE A 136 12.34 -13.50 3.69
N LEU A 137 13.24 -12.94 2.87
CA LEU A 137 14.17 -13.74 2.07
C LEU A 137 15.20 -14.49 2.94
N ASN A 138 15.64 -13.90 4.06
CA ASN A 138 16.49 -14.58 5.03
C ASN A 138 15.75 -15.78 5.68
N THR A 139 14.45 -15.65 5.94
CA THR A 139 13.61 -16.77 6.39
C THR A 139 13.57 -17.87 5.33
N LEU A 140 13.36 -17.53 4.06
CA LEU A 140 13.41 -18.52 2.97
C LEU A 140 14.79 -19.20 2.86
N ALA A 141 15.89 -18.46 3.05
CA ALA A 141 17.23 -19.02 3.07
C ALA A 141 17.43 -20.02 4.21
N ARG A 142 17.00 -19.67 5.44
CA ARG A 142 17.01 -20.57 6.61
C ARG A 142 16.16 -21.81 6.42
N LEU A 143 15.01 -21.66 5.77
CA LEU A 143 14.21 -22.81 5.39
C LEU A 143 15.02 -23.68 4.43
N THR A 144 15.62 -23.09 3.39
CA THR A 144 16.32 -23.82 2.31
C THR A 144 17.49 -24.66 2.82
N GLN A 145 18.38 -24.05 3.61
CA GLN A 145 19.54 -24.71 4.22
C GLN A 145 19.68 -24.21 5.66
N PRO A 146 19.13 -24.94 6.65
CA PRO A 146 19.17 -24.53 8.05
C PRO A 146 20.59 -24.43 8.62
N GLU A 147 21.50 -25.30 8.20
CA GLU A 147 22.87 -25.39 8.73
C GLU A 147 23.79 -24.30 8.16
N SER A 148 23.49 -23.80 6.96
CA SER A 148 24.32 -22.85 6.23
C SER A 148 23.51 -21.85 5.39
N PRO A 149 22.59 -21.09 5.99
CA PRO A 149 21.69 -20.19 5.24
C PRO A 149 22.42 -19.08 4.47
N GLN A 150 23.63 -18.71 4.89
CA GLN A 150 24.47 -17.73 4.21
C GLN A 150 24.94 -18.18 2.82
N ASP A 151 24.96 -19.49 2.56
CA ASP A 151 25.37 -20.05 1.27
C ASP A 151 24.21 -20.04 0.25
N VAL A 152 23.00 -19.72 0.70
CA VAL A 152 21.81 -19.64 -0.14
C VAL A 152 21.75 -18.29 -0.84
N GLN A 153 21.74 -18.32 -2.18
CA GLN A 153 21.66 -17.12 -2.98
C GLN A 153 20.24 -16.53 -2.99
N ILE A 154 19.99 -15.45 -2.23
CA ILE A 154 18.64 -14.88 -2.04
C ILE A 154 18.16 -13.90 -3.12
N ARG A 155 19.04 -13.45 -4.03
CA ARG A 155 18.72 -12.55 -5.16
C ARG A 155 17.87 -11.33 -4.73
N TYR A 156 18.29 -10.64 -3.67
CA TYR A 156 17.56 -9.55 -2.99
C TYR A 156 17.06 -8.44 -3.93
N ASP A 157 17.94 -7.88 -4.76
CA ASP A 157 17.58 -6.77 -5.66
C ASP A 157 16.53 -7.18 -6.69
N ASN A 158 16.61 -8.43 -7.17
CA ASN A 158 15.62 -8.97 -8.11
C ASN A 158 14.25 -9.13 -7.46
N PHE A 159 14.20 -9.61 -6.22
CA PHE A 159 12.95 -9.74 -5.47
C PHE A 159 12.29 -8.38 -5.23
N HIS A 160 13.06 -7.35 -4.91
CA HIS A 160 12.54 -5.99 -4.73
C HIS A 160 11.78 -5.48 -5.97
N ILE A 161 12.37 -5.67 -7.16
CA ILE A 161 11.73 -5.30 -8.42
C ILE A 161 10.45 -6.12 -8.63
N VAL A 162 10.51 -7.44 -8.46
CA VAL A 162 9.36 -8.33 -8.65
C VAL A 162 8.21 -7.99 -7.71
N VAL A 163 8.50 -7.77 -6.42
CA VAL A 163 7.49 -7.41 -5.42
C VAL A 163 6.85 -6.07 -5.74
N ARG A 164 7.62 -5.10 -6.23
CA ARG A 164 7.09 -3.79 -6.65
C ARG A 164 6.08 -3.95 -7.79
N PHE A 165 6.41 -4.71 -8.83
CA PHE A 165 5.47 -5.02 -9.93
C PHE A 165 4.28 -5.87 -9.46
N TRP A 166 4.50 -6.82 -8.57
CA TRP A 166 3.43 -7.64 -8.01
C TRP A 166 2.40 -6.80 -7.26
N ARG A 167 2.87 -5.88 -6.41
CA ARG A 167 2.02 -4.90 -5.74
C ARG A 167 1.19 -4.10 -6.74
N GLU A 168 1.82 -3.57 -7.78
CA GLU A 168 1.13 -2.81 -8.83
C GLU A 168 0.00 -3.61 -9.47
N LEU A 169 0.27 -4.86 -9.85
CA LEU A 169 -0.74 -5.75 -10.42
C LEU A 169 -1.89 -6.01 -9.44
N CYS A 170 -1.59 -6.22 -8.15
CA CYS A 170 -2.62 -6.38 -7.12
C CYS A 170 -3.51 -5.13 -7.01
N LEU A 171 -2.92 -3.92 -7.01
CA LEU A 171 -3.64 -2.66 -6.92
C LEU A 171 -4.51 -2.41 -8.17
N HIS A 172 -4.01 -2.70 -9.36
CA HIS A 172 -4.78 -2.61 -10.62
C HIS A 172 -5.97 -3.58 -10.67
N LEU A 173 -5.81 -4.78 -10.13
CA LEU A 173 -6.89 -5.76 -10.03
C LEU A 173 -7.92 -5.34 -8.98
N GLN A 174 -7.47 -4.94 -7.78
CA GLN A 174 -8.34 -4.55 -6.67
C GLN A 174 -9.18 -3.31 -7.00
N SER A 175 -8.58 -2.30 -7.64
CA SER A 175 -9.28 -1.08 -8.06
C SER A 175 -10.24 -1.29 -9.24
N GLY A 176 -10.14 -2.44 -9.94
CA GLY A 176 -10.92 -2.70 -11.16
C GLY A 176 -10.41 -1.96 -12.40
N PHE A 177 -9.25 -1.30 -12.35
CA PHE A 177 -8.61 -0.66 -13.51
C PHE A 177 -8.36 -1.66 -14.65
N ALA A 178 -7.90 -2.86 -14.29
CA ALA A 178 -7.69 -3.94 -15.26
C ALA A 178 -8.99 -4.39 -15.95
N LEU A 179 -10.16 -4.08 -15.37
CA LEU A 179 -11.48 -4.44 -15.87
C LEU A 179 -12.21 -3.27 -16.56
N GLY A 180 -11.60 -2.09 -16.65
CA GLY A 180 -12.20 -0.93 -17.29
C GLY A 180 -13.28 -0.20 -16.47
N ILE A 181 -13.36 -0.45 -15.15
CA ILE A 181 -14.40 0.13 -14.28
C ILE A 181 -14.32 1.66 -14.22
N GLN A 182 -13.13 2.22 -14.37
CA GLN A 182 -12.87 3.66 -14.33
C GLN A 182 -13.73 4.45 -15.34
N ALA A 183 -14.08 3.86 -16.48
CA ALA A 183 -14.93 4.49 -17.49
C ALA A 183 -16.39 4.69 -17.02
N LYS A 184 -16.80 4.01 -15.94
CA LYS A 184 -18.14 4.08 -15.36
C LYS A 184 -18.21 4.96 -14.12
N LEU A 185 -17.06 5.43 -13.60
CA LEU A 185 -17.00 6.24 -12.40
C LEU A 185 -17.03 7.74 -12.75
N PRO A 186 -17.66 8.60 -11.91
CA PRO A 186 -17.56 10.03 -12.09
C PRO A 186 -16.16 10.55 -11.71
N ALA A 187 -15.79 11.72 -12.20
CA ALA A 187 -14.60 12.42 -11.70
C ALA A 187 -14.85 12.88 -10.24
N PRO A 188 -13.83 12.88 -9.36
CA PRO A 188 -12.43 12.49 -9.62
C PRO A 188 -12.14 10.98 -9.49
N TYR A 189 -13.12 10.16 -9.11
CA TYR A 189 -12.95 8.72 -8.83
C TYR A 189 -12.45 7.91 -10.03
N ASN A 190 -12.77 8.31 -11.26
CA ASN A 190 -12.30 7.67 -12.49
C ASN A 190 -10.78 7.68 -12.70
N LYS A 191 -10.02 8.40 -11.87
CA LYS A 191 -8.55 8.39 -11.88
C LYS A 191 -7.94 7.77 -10.64
N SER A 192 -8.77 7.34 -9.68
CA SER A 192 -8.29 6.84 -8.39
C SER A 192 -8.30 5.32 -8.31
N MET A 193 -7.20 4.76 -7.82
CA MET A 193 -7.04 3.34 -7.49
C MET A 193 -7.29 3.07 -5.98
N ALA A 194 -7.56 4.10 -5.19
CA ALA A 194 -7.74 3.98 -3.75
C ALA A 194 -9.07 3.31 -3.39
N VAL A 195 -9.05 2.44 -2.38
CA VAL A 195 -10.26 1.92 -1.75
C VAL A 195 -10.96 3.07 -1.04
N LEU A 196 -12.18 3.38 -1.48
CA LEU A 196 -13.00 4.46 -0.94
C LEU A 196 -13.66 4.05 0.38
N CYS A 197 -13.96 5.04 1.21
CA CYS A 197 -14.84 4.86 2.36
C CYS A 197 -16.31 4.82 1.88
N LEU A 198 -16.85 3.62 1.66
CA LEU A 198 -18.22 3.42 1.16
C LEU A 198 -19.33 3.88 2.11
N PRO A 199 -19.16 3.93 3.44
CA PRO A 199 -20.16 4.54 4.32
C PRO A 199 -20.23 6.06 4.22
N CYS A 200 -19.17 6.72 3.73
CA CYS A 200 -19.18 8.17 3.53
C CYS A 200 -19.90 8.57 2.25
N PRO A 201 -20.37 9.84 2.15
CA PRO A 201 -20.86 10.39 0.89
C PRO A 201 -19.77 10.36 -0.20
N ASN A 202 -20.02 9.63 -1.28
CA ASN A 202 -19.23 9.67 -2.52
C ASN A 202 -20.15 10.06 -3.69
N PRO A 203 -20.23 11.36 -4.03
CA PRO A 203 -21.13 11.87 -5.08
C PRO A 203 -21.03 11.11 -6.41
N GLY A 204 -22.18 10.66 -6.91
CA GLY A 204 -22.32 9.89 -8.14
C GLY A 204 -21.97 8.39 -8.03
N ILE A 205 -21.57 7.91 -6.86
CA ILE A 205 -21.37 6.48 -6.57
C ILE A 205 -22.47 5.97 -5.64
N ASN A 206 -22.46 6.42 -4.39
CA ASN A 206 -23.43 6.06 -3.35
C ASN A 206 -24.19 7.28 -2.79
N PHE A 207 -23.89 8.49 -3.30
CA PHE A 207 -24.49 9.74 -2.85
C PHE A 207 -24.93 10.59 -4.06
N PRO A 208 -26.05 11.34 -4.00
CA PRO A 208 -26.52 12.12 -5.14
C PRO A 208 -25.55 13.23 -5.58
N VAL A 209 -25.44 13.46 -6.90
CA VAL A 209 -24.56 14.51 -7.47
C VAL A 209 -25.06 15.93 -7.17
N LYS A 210 -26.35 16.12 -6.89
CA LYS A 210 -26.90 17.41 -6.45
C LYS A 210 -27.73 17.18 -5.20
N ALA A 211 -27.05 16.91 -4.09
CA ALA A 211 -27.70 16.80 -2.79
C ALA A 211 -27.87 18.20 -2.19
N ASN A 212 -29.06 18.49 -1.70
CA ASN A 212 -29.28 19.61 -0.80
C ASN A 212 -29.21 19.08 0.62
N LEU A 213 -28.75 19.91 1.56
CA LEU A 213 -28.75 19.56 2.96
C LEU A 213 -30.19 19.36 3.45
N ASP A 214 -30.55 18.16 3.90
CA ASP A 214 -31.82 17.93 4.62
C ASP A 214 -31.76 18.70 5.95
N PRO A 215 -32.60 19.73 6.16
CA PRO A 215 -32.56 20.53 7.40
C PRO A 215 -32.97 19.71 8.64
N GLU A 216 -33.77 18.67 8.48
CA GLU A 216 -34.19 17.80 9.57
C GLU A 216 -33.13 16.74 9.90
N ARG A 217 -32.37 16.30 8.90
CA ARG A 217 -31.35 15.25 9.05
C ARG A 217 -30.02 15.60 8.36
N PRO A 218 -29.38 16.74 8.70
CA PRO A 218 -28.20 17.20 7.98
C PRO A 218 -26.99 16.26 8.18
N HIS A 219 -27.01 15.41 9.21
CA HIS A 219 -25.97 14.42 9.46
C HIS A 219 -25.89 13.33 8.36
N LEU A 220 -26.98 13.05 7.64
CA LEU A 220 -26.98 12.09 6.52
C LEU A 220 -26.28 12.65 5.27
N ASP A 221 -26.29 13.98 5.11
CA ASP A 221 -25.66 14.69 3.99
C ASP A 221 -24.33 15.35 4.37
N THR A 222 -23.72 14.90 5.48
CA THR A 222 -22.45 15.45 5.98
C THR A 222 -21.30 14.48 5.73
N LEU A 223 -20.23 14.96 5.09
CA LEU A 223 -18.95 14.27 5.08
C LEU A 223 -18.12 14.69 6.30
N PHE A 224 -17.64 13.72 7.08
CA PHE A 224 -16.76 13.96 8.23
C PHE A 224 -15.31 13.63 7.85
N THR A 225 -14.46 14.64 7.90
CA THR A 225 -13.01 14.52 7.66
C THR A 225 -12.21 14.96 8.87
N CYS A 226 -11.07 14.34 9.09
CA CYS A 226 -10.07 14.77 10.04
C CYS A 226 -8.70 14.79 9.36
N ALA A 227 -7.78 15.61 9.88
CA ALA A 227 -6.42 15.67 9.38
C ALA A 227 -5.43 15.84 10.53
N ASP A 228 -4.21 15.32 10.33
CA ASP A 228 -3.10 15.43 11.27
C ASP A 228 -1.75 15.16 10.56
N ALA A 229 -0.66 15.59 11.19
CA ALA A 229 0.71 15.32 10.80
C ALA A 229 1.35 14.18 11.61
N ASN A 230 1.94 13.22 10.91
CA ASN A 230 2.75 12.16 11.48
C ASN A 230 4.25 12.41 11.27
N TYR A 231 4.97 12.67 12.37
CA TYR A 231 6.41 12.95 12.37
C TYR A 231 7.31 11.71 12.58
N ARG A 232 6.74 10.49 12.58
CA ARG A 232 7.54 9.25 12.61
C ARG A 232 7.93 8.78 11.22
N ASN A 233 7.08 9.06 10.22
CA ASN A 233 7.29 8.69 8.81
C ASN A 233 8.31 9.59 8.09
N VAL A 234 9.52 9.68 8.65
CA VAL A 234 10.64 10.46 8.11
C VAL A 234 11.31 9.75 6.93
N GLN A 235 11.94 10.51 6.03
CA GLN A 235 12.79 9.98 4.95
C GLN A 235 14.16 10.63 4.98
N THR A 236 15.24 9.83 4.89
CA THR A 236 16.61 10.37 4.79
C THR A 236 16.93 10.78 3.35
N ARG A 237 17.98 11.58 3.20
CA ARG A 237 18.48 11.97 1.87
C ARG A 237 19.24 10.86 1.13
N LYS A 238 19.46 9.70 1.75
CA LYS A 238 20.35 8.64 1.22
C LYS A 238 19.83 8.00 -0.07
N GLY A 239 18.51 7.93 -0.26
CA GLY A 239 17.86 7.32 -1.42
C GLY A 239 17.42 8.31 -2.52
N LEU A 240 17.83 9.57 -2.48
CA LEU A 240 17.28 10.60 -3.37
C LEU A 240 18.10 10.85 -4.64
N SER A 241 19.18 10.11 -4.85
CA SER A 241 20.11 10.33 -5.97
C SER A 241 19.90 9.36 -7.13
N ASP A 242 18.86 8.54 -7.10
CA ASP A 242 18.60 7.55 -8.15
C ASP A 242 17.82 8.19 -9.31
N PRO A 243 18.43 8.41 -10.50
CA PRO A 243 17.73 9.00 -11.64
C PRO A 243 16.69 8.07 -12.27
N LEU A 244 16.64 6.80 -11.84
CA LEU A 244 15.67 5.80 -12.30
C LEU A 244 14.51 5.62 -11.30
N ASP A 245 14.43 6.45 -10.26
CA ASP A 245 13.27 6.47 -9.36
C ASP A 245 12.11 7.21 -10.03
N PHE A 246 11.03 6.50 -10.33
CA PHE A 246 9.79 7.03 -10.89
C PHE A 246 8.60 6.33 -10.25
N HIS A 247 7.46 7.00 -10.13
CA HIS A 247 6.26 6.44 -9.50
C HIS A 247 5.43 5.65 -10.51
N LEU A 248 4.89 4.48 -10.12
CA LEU A 248 4.07 3.65 -11.04
C LEU A 248 2.66 4.22 -11.27
N HIS A 249 2.06 4.84 -10.25
CA HIS A 249 0.72 5.43 -10.32
C HIS A 249 0.62 6.82 -9.64
N PRO A 250 1.38 7.83 -10.10
CA PRO A 250 1.50 9.12 -9.41
C PRO A 250 0.15 9.80 -9.20
N GLY A 251 -0.19 10.13 -7.95
CA GLY A 251 -1.44 10.82 -7.60
C GLY A 251 -2.72 10.00 -7.79
N ALA A 252 -2.63 8.70 -8.08
CA ALA A 252 -3.80 7.85 -8.27
C ALA A 252 -4.34 7.26 -6.95
N MET A 253 -3.59 7.36 -5.85
CA MET A 253 -3.94 6.76 -4.56
C MET A 253 -4.11 7.82 -3.46
N PHE A 254 -3.40 7.74 -2.34
CA PHE A 254 -3.59 8.64 -1.20
C PHE A 254 -2.57 9.78 -1.23
N LEU A 255 -1.32 9.50 -1.59
CA LEU A 255 -0.31 10.53 -1.77
C LEU A 255 -0.59 11.37 -3.02
N ARG A 256 -0.44 12.68 -2.86
CA ARG A 256 -0.52 13.65 -3.96
C ARG A 256 0.63 13.39 -4.94
N GLU A 257 0.41 13.70 -6.21
CA GLU A 257 1.46 13.65 -7.24
C GLU A 257 2.65 14.54 -6.87
N GLU A 258 3.82 13.91 -6.74
CA GLU A 258 5.03 14.54 -6.20
C GLU A 258 5.51 15.73 -7.05
N GLU A 259 5.55 15.59 -8.38
CA GLU A 259 6.03 16.66 -9.28
C GLU A 259 5.19 17.94 -9.12
N LYS A 260 3.85 17.81 -9.23
CA LYS A 260 2.91 18.93 -9.04
C LYS A 260 2.98 19.53 -7.63
N TYR A 261 3.24 18.69 -6.63
CA TYR A 261 3.40 19.17 -5.27
C TYR A 261 4.68 19.99 -5.10
N GLN A 262 5.80 19.58 -5.70
CA GLN A 262 7.03 20.36 -5.68
C GLN A 262 6.88 21.68 -6.45
N GLU A 263 6.17 21.69 -7.58
CA GLU A 263 5.80 22.93 -8.29
C GLU A 263 5.01 23.88 -7.38
N TYR A 264 3.97 23.36 -6.72
CA TYR A 264 3.20 24.13 -5.74
C TYR A 264 4.08 24.69 -4.61
N LEU A 265 4.99 23.89 -4.05
CA LEU A 265 5.88 24.31 -2.97
C LEU A 265 6.90 25.37 -3.40
N ALA A 266 7.30 25.37 -4.67
CA ALA A 266 8.21 26.39 -5.21
C ALA A 266 7.54 27.77 -5.33
N GLU A 267 6.24 27.80 -5.59
CA GLU A 267 5.46 29.03 -5.74
C GLU A 267 4.80 29.50 -4.43
N ALA A 268 4.42 28.56 -3.56
CA ALA A 268 3.67 28.85 -2.36
C ALA A 268 4.55 29.51 -1.29
N VAL A 269 4.27 30.78 -1.01
CA VAL A 269 4.85 31.49 0.13
C VAL A 269 4.10 31.12 1.42
N GLU A 270 4.82 30.60 2.40
CA GLU A 270 4.28 30.38 3.75
C GLU A 270 4.08 31.72 4.46
N GLU A 271 2.90 31.92 5.01
CA GLU A 271 2.62 33.07 5.86
C GLU A 271 2.79 32.66 7.32
N THR A 272 3.85 33.16 7.97
CA THR A 272 4.02 32.94 9.41
C THR A 272 2.98 33.73 10.18
N GLU A 273 2.13 33.04 10.94
CA GLU A 273 1.12 33.65 11.79
C GLU A 273 1.48 33.48 13.26
N ALA A 274 1.28 34.53 14.05
CA ALA A 274 1.43 34.42 15.50
C ALA A 274 0.30 33.55 16.05
N SER A 275 0.66 32.55 16.86
CA SER A 275 -0.34 31.74 17.56
C SER A 275 -1.23 32.63 18.40
N THR A 276 -2.54 32.56 18.17
CA THR A 276 -3.56 33.22 18.99
C THR A 276 -4.18 32.28 20.01
N CYS A 277 -3.62 31.08 20.16
CA CYS A 277 -4.11 30.04 21.07
C CYS A 277 -3.00 29.51 21.99
N SER A 278 -3.38 28.98 23.16
CA SER A 278 -2.46 28.48 24.18
C SER A 278 -1.56 27.36 23.66
N GLY A 279 -0.26 27.48 23.95
CA GLY A 279 0.68 26.38 24.23
C GLY A 279 1.04 25.35 23.14
N PHE A 280 0.21 25.18 22.10
CA PHE A 280 0.46 24.18 21.07
C PHE A 280 1.59 24.62 20.16
N LYS A 281 2.64 23.80 20.08
CA LYS A 281 3.76 23.97 19.14
C LYS A 281 3.50 23.27 17.80
N ALA A 282 2.26 22.92 17.46
CA ALA A 282 1.92 22.53 16.10
C ALA A 282 1.99 23.78 15.20
N GLY A 283 2.64 23.67 14.04
CA GLY A 283 3.10 24.80 13.22
C GLY A 283 4.51 25.32 13.55
N GLY A 284 5.14 24.84 14.63
CA GLY A 284 6.50 25.20 14.98
C GLY A 284 7.52 24.48 14.08
N VAL A 285 8.30 25.23 13.30
CA VAL A 285 9.49 24.69 12.62
C VAL A 285 10.41 24.09 13.70
N PHE A 286 10.46 22.76 13.77
CA PHE A 286 11.35 22.10 14.71
C PHE A 286 12.81 22.58 14.55
N LYS A 287 13.58 22.53 15.65
CA LYS A 287 15.03 22.88 15.62
C LYS A 287 15.72 22.17 14.44
N ALA A 288 16.40 22.93 13.60
CA ALA A 288 17.06 22.43 12.39
C ALA A 288 18.02 21.25 12.64
N SER A 289 18.58 21.15 13.85
CA SER A 289 19.44 20.02 14.26
C SER A 289 18.72 18.67 14.31
N LYS A 290 17.41 18.63 14.55
CA LYS A 290 16.61 17.39 14.62
C LYS A 290 16.39 16.75 13.24
N PHE A 291 16.56 17.51 12.16
CA PHE A 291 16.29 17.09 10.77
C PHE A 291 17.54 17.12 9.89
N LYS A 292 18.74 17.05 10.48
CA LYS A 292 19.98 16.93 9.70
C LYS A 292 19.94 15.63 8.89
N ASN A 293 20.19 15.73 7.58
CA ASN A 293 20.12 14.63 6.59
C ASN A 293 18.72 14.03 6.35
N VAL A 294 17.66 14.75 6.74
CA VAL A 294 16.27 14.38 6.44
C VAL A 294 15.79 15.17 5.22
N ALA A 295 15.03 14.51 4.35
CA ALA A 295 14.33 15.14 3.23
C ALA A 295 12.86 15.36 3.54
N VAL A 296 12.23 14.36 4.17
CA VAL A 296 10.85 14.40 4.63
C VAL A 296 10.82 14.26 6.14
N SER A 297 10.30 15.27 6.82
CA SER A 297 10.17 15.34 8.29
C SER A 297 8.95 14.61 8.85
N GLY A 298 8.02 14.24 7.99
CA GLY A 298 6.76 13.57 8.33
C GLY A 298 5.81 13.58 7.15
N VAL A 299 4.60 13.06 7.37
CA VAL A 299 3.49 13.11 6.39
C VAL A 299 2.30 13.81 7.01
N PHE A 300 1.54 14.55 6.23
CA PHE A 300 0.24 15.09 6.63
C PHE A 300 -0.85 14.43 5.78
N SER A 301 -1.96 14.04 6.38
CA SER A 301 -3.03 13.35 5.65
C SER A 301 -4.41 13.72 6.14
N CYS A 302 -5.37 13.71 5.22
CA CYS A 302 -6.79 13.74 5.53
C CYS A 302 -7.41 12.34 5.49
N MET A 303 -8.34 12.07 6.39
CA MET A 303 -9.06 10.80 6.47
C MET A 303 -10.51 11.02 6.91
N CYS A 304 -11.34 9.98 6.77
CA CYS A 304 -12.68 9.94 7.34
C CYS A 304 -12.61 9.90 8.87
N THR A 305 -13.36 10.77 9.54
CA THR A 305 -13.36 10.85 11.01
C THR A 305 -14.00 9.62 11.68
N HIS A 306 -15.01 9.01 11.06
CA HIS A 306 -15.77 7.91 11.67
C HIS A 306 -15.14 6.55 11.44
N HIS A 307 -14.73 6.29 10.20
CA HIS A 307 -14.29 4.97 9.78
C HIS A 307 -12.77 4.87 9.66
N GLY A 308 -12.02 5.95 9.89
CA GLY A 308 -10.56 5.96 9.79
C GLY A 308 -10.03 5.64 8.40
N SER A 309 -10.84 5.79 7.34
CA SER A 309 -10.38 5.54 5.98
C SER A 309 -9.65 6.77 5.43
N PHE A 310 -8.42 6.62 4.97
CA PHE A 310 -7.66 7.67 4.29
C PHE A 310 -8.43 8.23 3.10
N ARG A 311 -8.37 9.55 2.91
CA ARG A 311 -8.99 10.21 1.76
C ARG A 311 -8.06 10.09 0.55
N PRO A 312 -8.58 9.73 -0.64
CA PRO A 312 -7.76 9.72 -1.85
C PRO A 312 -7.18 11.11 -2.13
N ASP A 313 -5.98 11.12 -2.71
CA ASP A 313 -5.28 12.32 -3.18
C ASP A 313 -5.20 13.42 -2.11
N ALA A 314 -4.96 13.04 -0.85
CA ALA A 314 -5.05 13.92 0.32
C ALA A 314 -3.94 13.70 1.36
N THR A 315 -2.81 13.11 0.94
CA THR A 315 -1.61 12.93 1.75
C THR A 315 -0.42 13.63 1.11
N VAL A 316 0.39 14.33 1.90
CA VAL A 316 1.58 15.05 1.45
C VAL A 316 2.78 14.80 2.36
N ASP A 317 3.97 14.87 1.77
CA ASP A 317 5.22 14.92 2.52
C ASP A 317 5.47 16.32 3.11
N LEU A 318 6.00 16.34 4.33
CA LEU A 318 6.37 17.55 5.06
C LEU A 318 7.87 17.80 4.96
N GLN A 319 8.31 18.86 4.28
CA GLN A 319 9.75 19.13 4.09
C GLN A 319 10.42 19.53 5.40
N LYS A 320 9.75 20.35 6.22
CA LYS A 320 10.32 20.82 7.50
C LYS A 320 9.23 21.23 8.48
N GLY A 321 8.68 20.24 9.17
CA GLY A 321 7.51 20.44 10.02
C GLY A 321 6.26 20.69 9.20
N GLU A 322 5.16 20.85 9.91
CA GLU A 322 3.85 21.12 9.34
C GLU A 322 3.66 22.62 9.12
N LYS A 323 3.57 23.00 7.85
CA LYS A 323 3.22 24.36 7.42
C LYS A 323 1.82 24.37 6.84
N PHE A 324 1.14 25.50 6.91
CA PHE A 324 -0.22 25.58 6.37
C PHE A 324 -0.28 25.40 4.86
N ILE A 325 0.78 25.72 4.10
CA ILE A 325 0.86 25.34 2.68
C ILE A 325 0.77 23.82 2.45
N ASN A 326 1.35 23.00 3.33
CA ASN A 326 1.28 21.55 3.21
C ASN A 326 -0.15 21.08 3.49
N CYS A 327 -0.74 21.58 4.58
CA CYS A 327 -2.10 21.25 4.98
C CYS A 327 -3.12 21.68 3.91
N ASP A 328 -2.99 22.89 3.35
CA ASP A 328 -3.86 23.41 2.30
C ASP A 328 -3.89 22.47 1.08
N TYR A 329 -2.73 21.98 0.62
CA TYR A 329 -2.63 21.12 -0.55
C TYR A 329 -3.30 19.75 -0.34
N ALA A 330 -3.13 19.15 0.86
CA ALA A 330 -3.79 17.90 1.24
C ALA A 330 -5.30 18.05 1.42
N VAL A 331 -5.73 19.09 2.14
CA VAL A 331 -7.15 19.39 2.38
C VAL A 331 -7.87 19.71 1.06
N ALA A 332 -7.23 20.44 0.15
CA ALA A 332 -7.78 20.72 -1.17
C ALA A 332 -8.09 19.44 -1.95
N GLY A 333 -7.19 18.45 -1.92
CA GLY A 333 -7.44 17.14 -2.54
C GLY A 333 -8.59 16.37 -1.88
N SER A 334 -8.65 16.35 -0.55
CA SER A 334 -9.78 15.76 0.19
C SER A 334 -11.12 16.40 -0.18
N LEU A 335 -11.17 17.73 -0.33
CA LEU A 335 -12.37 18.48 -0.69
C LEU A 335 -12.76 18.31 -2.17
N GLN A 336 -11.82 18.09 -3.08
CA GLN A 336 -12.14 17.72 -4.47
C GLN A 336 -12.92 16.41 -4.53
N PHE A 337 -12.54 15.42 -3.72
CA PHE A 337 -13.29 14.17 -3.57
C PHE A 337 -14.57 14.30 -2.74
N ALA A 338 -14.78 15.43 -2.04
CA ALA A 338 -16.07 15.70 -1.37
C ALA A 338 -17.14 16.10 -2.40
N GLY A 339 -16.72 16.60 -3.56
CA GLY A 339 -17.58 16.92 -4.69
C GLY A 339 -18.71 17.86 -4.28
N SER A 340 -19.94 17.44 -4.53
CA SER A 340 -21.15 18.19 -4.24
C SER A 340 -21.78 17.89 -2.88
N THR A 341 -21.02 17.32 -1.95
CA THR A 341 -21.52 17.11 -0.58
C THR A 341 -21.85 18.46 0.05
N PRO A 342 -23.10 18.70 0.52
CA PRO A 342 -23.55 20.03 0.91
C PRO A 342 -22.99 20.49 2.26
N ARG A 343 -22.42 19.59 3.05
CA ARG A 343 -21.77 19.90 4.32
C ARG A 343 -20.55 19.02 4.55
N VAL A 344 -19.43 19.64 4.92
CA VAL A 344 -18.20 18.95 5.31
C VAL A 344 -17.83 19.40 6.72
N VAL A 345 -17.79 18.47 7.67
CA VAL A 345 -17.19 18.72 8.98
C VAL A 345 -15.73 18.31 8.91
N HIS A 346 -14.83 19.24 9.20
CA HIS A 346 -13.39 19.01 9.14
C HIS A 346 -12.77 19.25 10.50
N SER A 347 -12.11 18.24 11.08
CA SER A 347 -11.38 18.37 12.34
C SER A 347 -9.88 18.33 12.15
N TYR A 348 -9.19 19.18 12.89
CA TYR A 348 -7.74 19.30 12.88
C TYR A 348 -7.31 20.02 14.16
N ASP A 349 -6.21 19.60 14.76
CA ASP A 349 -5.75 20.06 16.08
C ASP A 349 -5.71 21.58 16.17
N VAL A 350 -5.15 22.24 15.16
CA VAL A 350 -5.01 23.70 15.16
C VAL A 350 -6.05 24.39 14.28
N ASN A 351 -7.24 23.82 14.11
CA ASN A 351 -8.28 24.40 13.25
C ASN A 351 -8.66 25.83 13.64
N CYS A 352 -8.66 26.15 14.93
CA CYS A 352 -8.93 27.52 15.42
C CYS A 352 -7.95 28.57 14.88
N GLN A 353 -6.76 28.15 14.45
CA GLN A 353 -5.76 29.00 13.79
C GLN A 353 -5.82 28.82 12.27
N TYR A 354 -5.83 27.57 11.81
CA TYR A 354 -5.78 27.21 10.40
C TYR A 354 -6.92 27.82 9.58
N CYS A 355 -8.15 27.80 10.09
CA CYS A 355 -9.35 28.21 9.35
C CYS A 355 -9.42 29.74 9.13
N ARG A 356 -8.75 30.54 9.96
CA ARG A 356 -8.87 32.02 9.96
C ARG A 356 -8.52 32.66 8.63
N LYS A 357 -7.46 32.18 7.98
CA LYS A 357 -7.04 32.63 6.64
C LYS A 357 -7.23 31.58 5.54
N MET A 358 -7.86 30.46 5.86
CA MET A 358 -8.07 29.37 4.89
C MET A 358 -8.79 29.87 3.64
N ALA A 359 -9.82 30.70 3.79
CA ALA A 359 -10.55 31.30 2.66
C ALA A 359 -9.63 32.12 1.73
N ALA A 360 -8.77 32.97 2.27
CA ALA A 360 -7.84 33.76 1.46
C ALA A 360 -6.79 32.88 0.75
N ARG A 361 -6.25 31.87 1.45
CA ARG A 361 -5.27 30.94 0.88
C ARG A 361 -5.87 30.08 -0.22
N PHE A 362 -7.08 29.56 -0.03
CA PHE A 362 -7.78 28.73 -1.01
C PHE A 362 -8.27 29.53 -2.21
N ALA A 363 -8.81 30.75 -2.02
CA ALA A 363 -9.18 31.61 -3.14
C ALA A 363 -7.99 31.89 -4.08
N LYS A 364 -6.77 32.00 -3.53
CA LYS A 364 -5.55 32.21 -4.30
C LYS A 364 -5.04 30.95 -5.02
N ARG A 365 -5.12 29.78 -4.37
CA ARG A 365 -4.39 28.56 -4.78
C ARG A 365 -5.29 27.44 -5.29
N PHE A 366 -6.54 27.39 -4.83
CA PHE A 366 -7.51 26.32 -5.12
C PHE A 366 -8.89 26.93 -5.39
N PRO A 367 -9.06 27.79 -6.41
CA PRO A 367 -10.29 28.55 -6.64
C PRO A 367 -11.52 27.68 -6.94
N ASN A 368 -11.31 26.42 -7.30
CA ASN A 368 -12.38 25.46 -7.59
C ASN A 368 -12.88 24.69 -6.35
N VAL A 369 -12.30 24.94 -5.18
CA VAL A 369 -12.69 24.29 -3.93
C VAL A 369 -13.67 25.19 -3.18
N ASP A 370 -14.88 24.68 -2.93
CA ASP A 370 -15.90 25.39 -2.16
C ASP A 370 -15.67 25.19 -0.66
N LEU A 371 -15.38 26.29 0.05
CA LEU A 371 -15.23 26.29 1.49
C LEU A 371 -16.50 26.66 2.25
N SER A 372 -17.57 27.09 1.56
CA SER A 372 -18.83 27.49 2.21
C SER A 372 -19.54 26.32 2.90
N VAL A 373 -19.27 25.10 2.44
CA VAL A 373 -19.78 23.85 3.02
C VAL A 373 -19.00 23.41 4.27
N LEU A 374 -17.86 24.05 4.58
CA LEU A 374 -16.91 23.57 5.58
C LEU A 374 -17.26 24.07 7.00
N LYS A 375 -17.37 23.15 7.95
CA LYS A 375 -17.42 23.43 9.39
C LYS A 375 -16.14 22.90 10.05
N SER A 376 -15.28 23.81 10.47
CA SER A 376 -14.04 23.49 11.18
C SER A 376 -14.31 23.19 12.65
N LEU A 377 -13.72 22.10 13.17
CA LEU A 377 -13.77 21.67 14.58
C LEU A 377 -12.39 21.24 15.08
N ILE A 378 -12.22 21.09 16.39
CA ILE A 378 -11.01 20.55 17.02
C ILE A 378 -11.36 19.17 17.60
N PRO A 379 -10.50 18.13 17.41
CA PRO A 379 -10.72 16.83 18.05
C PRO A 379 -10.90 16.94 19.56
N LYS A 380 -11.73 16.06 20.13
CA LYS A 380 -12.17 16.16 21.53
C LYS A 380 -11.01 16.12 22.52
N TRP A 381 -9.98 15.33 22.25
CA TRP A 381 -8.85 15.18 23.17
C TRP A 381 -7.93 16.40 23.14
N HIS A 382 -7.76 17.00 21.94
CA HIS A 382 -6.94 18.18 21.76
C HIS A 382 -7.63 19.47 22.22
N ALA A 383 -8.97 19.52 22.19
CA ALA A 383 -9.75 20.72 22.53
C ALA A 383 -9.32 21.37 23.87
N SER A 384 -9.10 20.60 24.93
CA SER A 384 -8.71 21.13 26.24
C SER A 384 -7.36 21.87 26.28
N ALA A 385 -6.51 21.68 25.26
CA ALA A 385 -5.24 22.39 25.13
C ALA A 385 -5.39 23.80 24.54
N HIS A 386 -6.59 24.16 24.07
CA HIS A 386 -6.90 25.47 23.50
C HIS A 386 -7.46 26.44 24.55
N HIS A 387 -7.46 27.75 24.24
CA HIS A 387 -8.15 28.73 25.07
C HIS A 387 -9.64 28.42 25.15
N GLU A 388 -10.26 28.84 26.24
CA GLU A 388 -11.64 28.53 26.58
C GLU A 388 -12.62 28.85 25.43
N ASP A 389 -12.51 30.02 24.78
CA ASP A 389 -13.37 30.37 23.63
C ASP A 389 -13.28 29.34 22.48
N CYS A 390 -12.08 28.85 22.18
CA CYS A 390 -11.87 27.83 21.15
C CYS A 390 -12.50 26.49 21.55
N GLN A 391 -12.50 26.15 22.83
CA GLN A 391 -13.09 24.91 23.35
C GLN A 391 -14.61 24.88 23.13
N TYR A 392 -15.27 26.05 23.13
CA TYR A 392 -16.70 26.15 22.84
C TYR A 392 -16.97 26.27 21.33
N GLU A 393 -16.28 27.18 20.63
CA GLU A 393 -16.54 27.50 19.21
C GLU A 393 -16.27 26.32 18.26
N PHE A 394 -15.20 25.56 18.51
CA PHE A 394 -14.76 24.45 17.68
C PHE A 394 -15.14 23.08 18.26
N SER A 395 -16.06 23.05 19.22
CA SER A 395 -16.46 21.83 19.92
C SER A 395 -17.34 20.91 19.08
N PHE A 396 -17.03 19.62 19.08
CA PHE A 396 -17.97 18.60 18.65
C PHE A 396 -19.24 18.56 19.52
N TYR A 397 -19.16 18.87 20.82
CA TYR A 397 -20.32 18.78 21.72
C TYR A 397 -21.37 19.87 21.45
N TYR A 398 -20.92 21.06 21.01
CA TYR A 398 -21.79 22.20 20.75
C TYR A 398 -22.14 22.37 19.27
N THR A 399 -21.66 21.48 18.39
CA THR A 399 -21.98 21.55 16.96
C THR A 399 -23.16 20.64 16.63
N PRO A 400 -24.27 21.16 16.07
CA PRO A 400 -25.41 20.34 15.70
C PRO A 400 -25.05 19.26 14.69
N SER A 401 -25.71 18.10 14.82
CA SER A 401 -25.71 17.04 13.79
C SER A 401 -24.32 16.51 13.45
N VAL A 402 -23.49 16.32 14.49
CA VAL A 402 -22.17 15.66 14.41
C VAL A 402 -22.09 14.38 15.25
N GLY A 403 -23.17 14.01 15.96
CA GLY A 403 -23.23 12.81 16.79
C GLY A 403 -22.12 12.73 17.85
N SER A 404 -21.69 11.51 18.19
CA SER A 404 -20.64 11.26 19.18
C SER A 404 -19.21 11.29 18.61
N THR A 405 -19.00 11.86 17.42
CA THR A 405 -17.70 11.96 16.73
C THR A 405 -16.59 12.49 17.64
N ASP A 406 -15.40 11.88 17.63
CA ASP A 406 -14.27 12.28 18.47
C ASP A 406 -13.20 13.12 17.74
N GLY A 407 -12.98 12.90 16.45
CA GLY A 407 -11.91 13.57 15.70
C GLY A 407 -10.58 12.80 15.67
N GLU A 408 -10.46 11.69 16.41
CA GLU A 408 -9.18 11.02 16.77
C GLU A 408 -8.82 9.85 15.82
N ALA A 409 -9.40 9.84 14.61
CA ALA A 409 -9.07 8.82 13.62
C ALA A 409 -7.59 8.84 13.17
N PRO A 410 -6.92 10.01 13.04
CA PRO A 410 -5.52 10.04 12.65
C PRO A 410 -4.60 9.30 13.62
N GLU A 411 -4.77 9.46 14.92
CA GLU A 411 -3.97 8.81 15.96
C GLU A 411 -4.05 7.29 15.86
N ARG A 412 -5.26 6.76 15.60
CA ARG A 412 -5.49 5.32 15.39
C ARG A 412 -4.78 4.82 14.13
N ASN A 413 -4.89 5.54 13.02
CA ASN A 413 -4.21 5.20 11.78
C ASN A 413 -2.69 5.28 11.89
N TRP A 414 -2.18 6.29 12.59
CA TRP A 414 -0.76 6.42 12.88
C TRP A 414 -0.25 5.27 13.72
N ALA A 415 -1.00 4.77 14.70
CA ALA A 415 -0.60 3.59 15.46
C ALA A 415 -0.36 2.37 14.54
N ILE A 416 -1.18 2.20 13.50
CA ILE A 416 -1.05 1.10 12.51
C ILE A 416 0.09 1.35 11.52
N LEU A 417 0.27 2.60 11.06
CA LEU A 417 1.27 2.94 10.03
C LEU A 417 2.69 3.12 10.58
N ASN A 418 2.83 3.54 11.85
CA ASN A 418 4.13 3.85 12.47
C ASN A 418 5.16 2.69 12.47
N PRO A 419 4.77 1.40 12.63
CA PRO A 419 5.69 0.28 12.50
C PRO A 419 6.40 0.18 11.13
N LEU A 420 5.83 0.75 10.06
CA LEU A 420 6.43 0.78 8.73
C LEU A 420 7.61 1.76 8.63
N ALA A 421 7.57 2.85 9.42
CA ALA A 421 8.45 4.00 9.29
C ALA A 421 9.96 3.67 9.22
N PRO A 422 10.52 2.73 10.03
CA PRO A 422 11.93 2.38 9.94
C PRO A 422 12.34 1.82 8.58
N SER A 423 11.44 1.08 7.91
CA SER A 423 11.70 0.51 6.59
C SER A 423 11.51 1.54 5.48
N ALA A 424 10.49 2.39 5.57
CA ALA A 424 10.20 3.45 4.61
C ALA A 424 11.26 4.57 4.62
N ARG A 425 11.95 4.76 5.76
CA ARG A 425 12.87 5.88 5.97
C ARG A 425 14.04 5.95 4.98
N GLU A 426 14.55 4.80 4.54
CA GLU A 426 15.71 4.74 3.65
C GLU A 426 15.32 4.46 2.19
N MET A 427 14.03 4.41 1.88
CA MET A 427 13.54 4.20 0.51
C MET A 427 13.69 5.46 -0.33
N ASN A 428 13.85 5.28 -1.65
CA ASN A 428 13.70 6.36 -2.62
C ASN A 428 12.25 6.89 -2.58
N THR A 429 12.03 8.11 -3.06
CA THR A 429 10.75 8.82 -2.89
C THR A 429 9.59 8.09 -3.54
N ALA A 430 9.72 7.71 -4.81
CA ALA A 430 8.62 7.06 -5.51
C ALA A 430 8.30 5.69 -4.89
N HIS A 431 9.32 4.89 -4.59
CA HIS A 431 9.11 3.61 -3.92
C HIS A 431 8.49 3.76 -2.52
N ARG A 432 8.89 4.79 -1.76
CA ARG A 432 8.32 5.09 -0.44
C ARG A 432 6.84 5.41 -0.55
N HIS A 433 6.46 6.25 -1.51
CA HIS A 433 5.06 6.62 -1.76
C HIS A 433 4.22 5.38 -2.11
N GLU A 434 4.69 4.54 -3.04
CA GLU A 434 4.00 3.28 -3.39
C GLU A 434 3.83 2.32 -2.21
N VAL A 435 4.79 2.27 -1.28
CA VAL A 435 4.68 1.45 -0.06
C VAL A 435 3.68 2.05 0.92
N LEU A 436 3.70 3.37 1.11
CA LEU A 436 2.73 4.06 1.97
C LEU A 436 1.32 3.92 1.43
N ASP A 437 1.13 4.10 0.12
CA ASP A 437 -0.15 3.94 -0.55
C ASP A 437 -0.70 2.52 -0.37
N ASP A 438 0.12 1.47 -0.52
CA ASP A 438 -0.29 0.07 -0.32
C ASP A 438 -0.79 -0.18 1.12
N HIS A 439 -0.08 0.35 2.12
CA HIS A 439 -0.44 0.21 3.54
C HIS A 439 -1.70 1.03 3.90
N MET A 440 -1.81 2.26 3.39
CA MET A 440 -3.03 3.07 3.55
C MET A 440 -4.23 2.40 2.87
N ASN A 441 -4.02 1.75 1.72
CA ASN A 441 -5.07 1.05 1.01
C ASN A 441 -5.54 -0.19 1.76
N ASP A 442 -4.61 -0.94 2.38
CA ASP A 442 -4.96 -2.07 3.23
C ASP A 442 -5.76 -1.61 4.46
N ILE A 443 -5.36 -0.52 5.13
CA ILE A 443 -6.15 0.08 6.22
C ILE A 443 -7.58 0.39 5.76
N ASN A 444 -7.74 1.04 4.60
CA ASN A 444 -9.06 1.31 4.04
C ASN A 444 -9.83 0.03 3.72
N HIS A 445 -9.18 -0.97 3.14
CA HIS A 445 -9.79 -2.26 2.84
C HIS A 445 -10.26 -2.99 4.11
N GLN A 446 -9.44 -3.06 5.16
CA GLN A 446 -9.83 -3.66 6.44
C GLN A 446 -11.02 -2.92 7.06
N ASN A 447 -11.01 -1.57 7.03
CA ASN A 447 -12.14 -0.77 7.49
C ASN A 447 -13.43 -1.09 6.73
N MET A 448 -13.34 -1.34 5.41
CA MET A 448 -14.50 -1.72 4.60
C MET A 448 -15.00 -3.14 4.89
N LEU A 449 -14.10 -4.10 5.16
CA LEU A 449 -14.49 -5.43 5.59
C LEU A 449 -15.25 -5.37 6.93
N SER A 450 -14.71 -4.65 7.92
CA SER A 450 -15.37 -4.47 9.22
C SER A 450 -16.71 -3.74 9.11
N ALA A 451 -16.83 -2.74 8.22
CA ALA A 451 -18.11 -2.07 7.96
C ALA A 451 -19.14 -3.01 7.30
N GLY A 452 -18.71 -3.87 6.38
CA GLY A 452 -19.56 -4.87 5.74
C GLY A 452 -20.14 -5.88 6.72
N GLU A 453 -19.32 -6.36 7.67
CA GLU A 453 -19.77 -7.26 8.74
C GLU A 453 -20.86 -6.61 9.61
N MET A 454 -20.70 -5.33 9.95
CA MET A 454 -21.71 -4.58 10.70
C MET A 454 -23.02 -4.40 9.92
N GLN A 455 -22.95 -4.17 8.61
CA GLN A 455 -24.17 -4.08 7.79
C GLN A 455 -24.92 -5.41 7.75
N VAL A 456 -24.23 -6.54 7.59
CA VAL A 456 -24.87 -7.87 7.65
C VAL A 456 -25.54 -8.09 9.02
N PHE A 457 -24.88 -7.70 10.10
CA PHE A 457 -25.45 -7.81 11.45
C PHE A 457 -26.71 -6.94 11.64
N LEU A 458 -26.69 -5.70 11.14
CA LEU A 458 -27.85 -4.79 11.19
C LEU A 458 -29.02 -5.28 10.32
N TYR A 459 -28.74 -5.84 9.14
CA TYR A 459 -29.76 -6.43 8.28
C TYR A 459 -30.40 -7.68 8.91
N ILE A 460 -29.61 -8.56 9.52
CA ILE A 460 -30.13 -9.77 10.19
C ILE A 460 -30.92 -9.41 11.46
N SER A 461 -30.53 -8.35 12.17
CA SER A 461 -31.22 -7.90 13.40
C SER A 461 -32.47 -7.06 13.12
N ALA A 462 -32.71 -6.66 11.87
CA ALA A 462 -33.89 -5.92 11.42
C ALA A 462 -35.01 -6.83 10.91
N PHE A 463 -34.79 -8.15 10.87
CA PHE A 463 -35.80 -9.20 10.69
C PHE A 463 -35.96 -10.00 11.98
#